data_AF-A0A6C7VCM2-F1
#
_entry.id   AF-A0A6C7VCM2-F1
#
_cell.length_a   1.000
_cell.length_b   1.000
_cell.length_c   1.000
_cell.angle_alpha   90.00
_cell.angle_beta   90.00
_cell.angle_gamma   90.00
#
_symmetry.space_group_name_H-M   'P 1'
#
loop_
_entity.id
_entity.type
_entity.pdbx_description
1 polymer ?
#
loop_
_entity_poly.entity_id
_entity_poly.type
_entity_poly.pdbx_seq_one_letter_code
_entity_poly.pdbx_strand_id
1 'polypeptide(L)'
;NIEALSNILLKESLKEIKSSKFELILGKDNLDINLKDTSIKNNGGGYNENLLYQDPIKELQTMLNTYNDKYLLYPVLYFYGFGNGILFKALLQNKNHQHIVVFEKDIEIIWVMFHVLDFSNELQNSRLMILQTSSLDIEFFSNFCSSKPFFQFSRIYFLELMSHYYERFHEDILGLNKKLAENFKNIILRNGNDPLDALQGIEQFVYN
;
A
#
# COMPACT_ATOMS: atom_id res chain seq x y z
N ASN A 1 -2.75 17.52 -0.74
CA ASN A 1 -2.32 16.25 -0.12
C ASN A 1 -2.29 16.23 1.39
N ILE A 2 -1.35 16.89 2.07
CA ILE A 2 -1.18 16.76 3.54
C ILE A 2 -2.49 17.10 4.29
N GLU A 3 -3.17 18.16 3.87
CA GLU A 3 -4.45 18.55 4.49
C GLU A 3 -5.61 17.59 4.20
N ALA A 4 -5.48 16.75 3.17
CA ALA A 4 -6.45 15.72 2.81
C ALA A 4 -6.23 14.38 3.56
N LEU A 5 -5.13 14.23 4.31
CA LEU A 5 -4.88 13.02 5.09
C LEU A 5 -5.82 12.95 6.31
N SER A 6 -6.53 11.82 6.43
CA SER A 6 -7.30 11.47 7.62
C SER A 6 -6.43 10.93 8.76
N ASN A 7 -5.27 10.33 8.45
CA ASN A 7 -4.30 9.86 9.43
C ASN A 7 -3.53 11.04 10.03
N ILE A 8 -3.91 11.43 11.26
CA ILE A 8 -3.33 12.58 11.97
C ILE A 8 -1.84 12.37 12.25
N LEU A 9 -1.44 11.16 12.67
CA LEU A 9 -0.03 10.88 12.99
C LEU A 9 0.86 11.07 11.76
N LEU A 10 0.48 10.44 10.64
CA LEU A 10 1.22 10.62 9.38
C LEU A 10 1.23 12.08 8.91
N LYS A 11 0.09 12.78 9.06
CA LYS A 11 -0.02 14.19 8.69
C LYS A 11 0.98 15.06 9.46
N GLU A 12 1.08 14.88 10.77
CA GLU A 12 2.02 15.64 11.60
C GLU A 12 3.47 15.24 11.30
N SER A 13 3.78 13.95 11.16
CA SER A 13 5.13 13.51 10.78
C SER A 13 5.58 14.07 9.43
N LEU A 14 4.70 14.19 8.44
CA LEU A 14 5.01 14.81 7.16
C LEU A 14 5.24 16.33 7.26
N LYS A 15 4.56 17.02 8.18
CA LYS A 15 4.76 18.47 8.41
C LYS A 15 6.09 18.80 9.07
N GLU A 16 6.65 17.86 9.83
CA GLU A 16 7.94 18.04 10.51
C GLU A 16 9.14 17.92 9.55
N ILE A 17 8.96 17.30 8.38
CA ILE A 17 10.02 17.13 7.37
C ILE A 17 10.36 18.49 6.75
N LYS A 18 11.62 18.90 6.90
CA LYS A 18 12.16 20.15 6.33
C LYS A 18 12.96 19.95 5.05
N SER A 19 13.53 18.77 4.88
CA SER A 19 14.36 18.37 3.75
C SER A 19 14.28 16.86 3.60
N SER A 20 14.48 16.37 2.39
CA SER A 20 14.53 14.94 2.12
C SER A 20 15.88 14.50 1.57
N LYS A 21 16.30 13.28 1.91
CA LYS A 21 17.42 12.57 1.27
C LYS A 21 17.10 12.09 -0.15
N PHE A 22 15.84 12.11 -0.57
CA PHE A 22 15.43 11.69 -1.91
C PHE A 22 15.53 12.84 -2.92
N GLU A 23 16.29 12.59 -3.98
CA GLU A 23 16.40 13.46 -5.15
C GLU A 23 15.36 13.04 -6.20
N LEU A 24 14.56 14.00 -6.69
CA LEU A 24 13.59 13.79 -7.75
C LEU A 24 14.30 13.73 -9.11
N ILE A 25 14.06 12.65 -9.85
CA ILE A 25 14.53 12.45 -11.22
C ILE A 25 13.33 12.48 -12.15
N LEU A 26 13.37 13.39 -13.12
CA LEU A 26 12.34 13.53 -14.16
C LEU A 26 12.93 13.14 -15.51
N GLY A 27 12.29 12.20 -16.17
CA GLY A 27 12.58 11.82 -17.54
C GLY A 27 11.90 12.73 -18.56
N LYS A 28 11.82 12.25 -19.79
CA LYS A 28 11.19 12.99 -20.90
C LYS A 28 9.66 12.91 -20.88
N ASP A 29 9.13 11.79 -20.38
CA ASP A 29 7.70 11.55 -20.25
C ASP A 29 7.23 11.99 -18.85
N ASN A 30 6.02 12.52 -18.75
CA ASN A 30 5.44 12.93 -17.46
C ASN A 30 5.20 11.75 -16.50
N LEU A 31 5.17 10.52 -17.01
CA LEU A 31 5.11 9.29 -16.23
C LEU A 31 6.49 8.76 -15.84
N ASP A 32 7.56 9.28 -16.44
CA ASP A 32 8.95 8.89 -16.18
C ASP A 32 9.48 9.69 -14.97
N ILE A 33 8.92 9.37 -13.81
CA ILE A 33 9.29 9.99 -12.52
C ILE A 33 9.95 8.93 -11.66
N ASN A 34 11.11 9.25 -11.10
CA ASN A 34 11.84 8.37 -10.20
C ASN A 34 12.37 9.16 -9.01
N LEU A 35 12.70 8.45 -7.92
CA LEU A 35 13.43 9.03 -6.79
C LEU A 35 14.76 8.29 -6.59
N LYS A 36 15.76 9.04 -6.17
CA LYS A 36 17.08 8.55 -5.82
C LYS A 36 17.39 8.86 -4.36
N ASP A 37 17.61 7.84 -3.55
CA ASP A 37 18.09 8.01 -2.17
C ASP A 37 19.58 8.39 -2.17
N THR A 38 19.86 9.65 -1.87
CA THR A 38 21.23 10.19 -1.85
C THR A 38 22.08 9.68 -0.69
N SER A 39 21.47 9.05 0.33
CA SER A 39 22.18 8.44 1.45
C SER A 39 22.83 7.11 1.11
N ILE A 40 22.40 6.48 0.00
CA ILE A 40 22.89 5.17 -0.45
C ILE A 40 23.94 5.37 -1.56
N LYS A 41 25.14 4.84 -1.33
CA LYS A 41 26.20 4.81 -2.33
C LYS A 41 26.02 3.60 -3.24
N ASN A 42 25.99 3.82 -4.56
CA ASN A 42 26.01 2.73 -5.52
C ASN A 42 27.42 2.13 -5.61
N ASN A 43 27.51 0.80 -5.55
CA ASN A 43 28.77 0.08 -5.58
C ASN A 43 29.32 -0.16 -7.01
N GLY A 44 28.79 0.52 -8.02
CA GLY A 44 29.30 0.45 -9.41
C GLY A 44 28.89 -0.80 -10.20
N GLY A 45 27.96 -1.62 -9.69
CA GLY A 45 27.27 -2.63 -10.49
C GLY A 45 26.25 -1.99 -11.44
N GLY A 46 25.84 -2.69 -12.50
CA GLY A 46 24.83 -2.20 -13.46
C GLY A 46 23.44 -1.97 -12.85
N TYR A 47 23.23 -2.30 -11.58
CA TYR A 47 22.00 -2.11 -10.82
C TYR A 47 22.17 -0.96 -9.82
N ASN A 48 21.29 0.04 -9.90
CA ASN A 48 21.34 1.21 -9.02
C ASN A 48 20.45 0.98 -7.79
N GLU A 49 21.05 0.50 -6.71
CA GLU A 49 20.33 0.20 -5.45
C GLU A 49 19.67 1.43 -4.82
N ASN A 50 20.17 2.63 -5.13
CA ASN A 50 19.64 3.88 -4.62
C ASN A 50 18.45 4.45 -5.39
N LEU A 51 18.07 3.88 -6.54
CA LEU A 51 16.87 4.29 -7.26
C LEU A 51 15.66 3.48 -6.80
N LEU A 52 14.47 4.09 -6.80
CA LEU A 52 13.23 3.34 -6.56
C LEU A 52 12.97 2.31 -7.66
N TYR A 53 13.26 2.67 -8.91
CA TYR A 53 13.07 1.83 -10.09
C TYR A 53 14.31 1.88 -10.98
N GLN A 54 14.62 0.79 -11.68
CA GLN A 54 15.67 0.79 -12.72
C GLN A 54 15.15 1.37 -14.03
N ASP A 55 13.90 1.07 -14.38
CA ASP A 55 13.20 1.59 -15.55
C ASP A 55 11.74 1.90 -15.16
N PRO A 56 11.45 3.14 -14.72
CA PRO A 56 10.14 3.51 -14.18
C PRO A 56 8.98 3.20 -15.13
N ILE A 57 9.15 3.46 -16.43
CA ILE A 57 8.09 3.26 -17.42
C ILE A 57 7.83 1.78 -17.65
N LYS A 58 8.89 0.99 -17.85
CA LYS A 58 8.74 -0.44 -18.09
C LYS A 58 8.18 -1.18 -16.87
N GLU A 59 8.66 -0.85 -15.68
CA GLU A 59 8.17 -1.43 -14.43
C GLU A 59 6.70 -1.05 -14.19
N LEU A 60 6.33 0.23 -14.40
CA LEU A 60 4.93 0.68 -14.35
C LEU A 60 4.04 -0.10 -15.32
N GLN A 61 4.44 -0.24 -16.58
CA GLN A 61 3.67 -0.98 -17.59
C GLN A 61 3.47 -2.45 -17.20
N THR A 62 4.53 -3.08 -16.67
CA THR A 62 4.50 -4.47 -16.21
C THR A 62 3.50 -4.65 -15.05
N MET A 63 3.53 -3.73 -14.07
CA MET A 63 2.61 -3.74 -12.95
C MET A 63 1.16 -3.49 -13.41
N LEU A 64 0.93 -2.50 -14.26
CA LEU A 64 -0.41 -2.20 -14.78
C LEU A 64 -1.00 -3.38 -15.55
N ASN A 65 -0.22 -4.03 -16.41
CA ASN A 65 -0.68 -5.21 -17.15
C ASN A 65 -1.07 -6.34 -16.19
N THR A 66 -0.26 -6.59 -15.16
CA THR A 66 -0.52 -7.62 -14.15
C THR A 66 -1.82 -7.32 -13.37
N TYR A 67 -2.01 -6.08 -12.94
CA TYR A 67 -3.17 -5.68 -12.15
C TYR A 67 -4.46 -5.64 -12.97
N ASN A 68 -4.39 -5.22 -14.23
CA ASN A 68 -5.52 -5.24 -15.15
C ASN A 68 -5.95 -6.67 -15.51
N ASP A 69 -5.01 -7.61 -15.59
CA ASP A 69 -5.30 -9.02 -15.90
C ASP A 69 -5.84 -9.78 -14.69
N LYS A 70 -5.13 -9.73 -13.55
CA LYS A 70 -5.40 -10.62 -12.41
C LYS A 70 -6.26 -10.01 -11.32
N TYR A 71 -6.20 -8.70 -11.15
CA TYR A 71 -6.71 -8.02 -9.95
C TYR A 71 -7.77 -6.98 -10.25
N LEU A 72 -8.26 -6.88 -11.50
CA LEU A 72 -9.22 -5.86 -11.95
C LEU A 72 -10.48 -5.72 -11.08
N LEU A 73 -10.95 -6.82 -10.48
CA LEU A 73 -12.15 -6.86 -9.65
C LEU A 73 -11.87 -6.86 -8.15
N TYR A 74 -10.60 -6.78 -7.72
CA TYR A 74 -10.24 -6.82 -6.31
C TYR A 74 -10.64 -5.49 -5.64
N PRO A 75 -11.49 -5.49 -4.61
CA PRO A 75 -11.95 -4.25 -4.00
C PRO A 75 -10.90 -3.59 -3.10
N VAL A 76 -10.00 -4.39 -2.55
CA VAL A 76 -8.90 -3.91 -1.71
C VAL A 76 -7.58 -4.45 -2.22
N LEU A 77 -6.59 -3.57 -2.37
CA LEU A 77 -5.21 -3.90 -2.74
C LEU A 77 -4.25 -3.47 -1.63
N TYR A 78 -3.20 -4.25 -1.37
CA TYR A 78 -2.22 -3.98 -0.32
C TYR A 78 -0.81 -3.94 -0.90
N PHE A 79 -0.09 -2.85 -0.63
CA PHE A 79 1.26 -2.61 -1.11
C PHE A 79 2.20 -2.28 0.05
N TYR A 80 3.42 -2.79 -0.04
CA TYR A 80 4.55 -2.30 0.71
C TYR A 80 5.38 -1.37 -0.18
N GLY A 81 5.44 -0.11 0.23
CA GLY A 81 6.11 0.97 -0.48
C GLY A 81 5.15 1.85 -1.28
N PHE A 82 5.31 3.16 -1.12
CA PHE A 82 4.57 4.16 -1.90
C PHE A 82 5.11 4.30 -3.32
N GLY A 83 6.40 4.08 -3.52
CA GLY A 83 7.06 4.27 -4.80
C GLY A 83 7.00 5.73 -5.27
N ASN A 84 6.89 5.92 -6.59
CA ASN A 84 6.63 7.25 -7.16
C ASN A 84 5.13 7.62 -7.19
N GLY A 85 4.23 6.75 -6.70
CA GLY A 85 2.79 6.97 -6.67
C GLY A 85 2.05 6.89 -8.03
N ILE A 86 2.75 6.84 -9.18
CA ILE A 86 2.10 6.83 -10.51
C ILE A 86 1.21 5.60 -10.69
N LEU A 87 1.66 4.44 -10.21
CA LEU A 87 0.87 3.21 -10.24
C LEU A 87 -0.50 3.42 -9.56
N PHE A 88 -0.51 4.04 -8.37
CA PHE A 88 -1.76 4.27 -7.64
C PHE A 88 -2.68 5.25 -8.35
N LYS A 89 -2.14 6.28 -9.02
CA LYS A 89 -2.96 7.17 -9.84
C LYS A 89 -3.70 6.44 -10.93
N ALA A 90 -3.02 5.52 -11.59
CA ALA A 90 -3.61 4.70 -12.65
C ALA A 90 -4.62 3.68 -12.08
N LEU A 91 -4.24 2.91 -11.04
CA LEU A 91 -5.12 1.92 -10.44
C LEU A 91 -6.41 2.55 -9.88
N LEU A 92 -6.32 3.72 -9.25
CA LEU A 92 -7.49 4.39 -8.66
C LEU A 92 -8.49 4.93 -9.69
N GLN A 93 -8.18 4.91 -11.00
CA GLN A 93 -9.19 5.16 -12.04
C GLN A 93 -10.23 4.03 -12.12
N ASN A 94 -9.87 2.82 -11.70
CA ASN A 94 -10.78 1.70 -11.62
C ASN A 94 -11.72 1.86 -10.42
N LYS A 95 -13.03 1.91 -10.67
CA LYS A 95 -14.07 2.07 -9.64
C LYS A 95 -14.28 0.82 -8.79
N ASN A 96 -13.83 -0.35 -9.25
CA ASN A 96 -13.90 -1.57 -8.46
C ASN A 96 -12.94 -1.54 -7.26
N HIS A 97 -11.80 -0.84 -7.38
CA HIS A 97 -10.88 -0.65 -6.27
C HIS A 97 -11.45 0.38 -5.29
N GLN A 98 -11.97 -0.12 -4.18
CA GLN A 98 -12.51 0.67 -3.07
C GLN A 98 -11.38 1.28 -2.26
N HIS A 99 -10.37 0.48 -1.89
CA HIS A 99 -9.21 0.92 -1.13
C HIS A 99 -7.91 0.36 -1.70
N ILE A 100 -6.91 1.24 -1.83
CA ILE A 100 -5.50 0.86 -1.96
C ILE A 100 -4.82 1.20 -0.65
N VAL A 101 -4.28 0.19 0.01
CA VAL A 101 -3.60 0.29 1.30
C VAL A 101 -2.10 0.25 1.05
N VAL A 102 -1.41 1.30 1.46
CA VAL A 102 0.02 1.45 1.23
C VAL A 102 0.74 1.56 2.57
N PHE A 103 1.60 0.60 2.85
CA PHE A 103 2.47 0.59 4.00
C PHE A 103 3.82 1.17 3.59
N GLU A 104 4.21 2.30 4.19
CA GLU A 104 5.46 2.98 3.87
C GLU A 104 6.33 3.09 5.14
N LYS A 105 7.61 2.75 4.99
CA LYS A 105 8.59 2.86 6.06
C LYS A 105 9.29 4.20 6.04
N ASP A 106 9.59 4.71 4.85
CA ASP A 106 10.33 5.95 4.65
C ASP A 106 9.39 7.05 4.13
N ILE A 107 8.79 7.77 5.08
CA ILE A 107 7.74 8.77 4.79
C ILE A 107 8.26 9.98 4.00
N GLU A 108 9.58 10.15 3.87
CA GLU A 108 10.16 11.16 3.00
C GLU A 108 9.82 10.93 1.52
N ILE A 109 9.65 9.65 1.09
CA ILE A 109 9.19 9.31 -0.26
C ILE A 109 7.81 9.94 -0.52
N ILE A 110 6.88 9.76 0.43
CA ILE A 110 5.54 10.35 0.36
C ILE A 110 5.63 11.87 0.35
N TRP A 111 6.48 12.44 1.21
CA TRP A 111 6.66 13.89 1.31
C TRP A 111 7.11 14.49 -0.03
N VAL A 112 8.13 13.92 -0.68
CA VAL A 112 8.59 14.39 -2.00
C VAL A 112 7.47 14.24 -3.03
N MET A 113 6.85 13.06 -3.12
CA MET A 113 5.82 12.80 -4.14
C MET A 113 4.55 13.61 -3.94
N PHE A 114 4.21 14.01 -2.72
CA PHE A 114 3.06 14.88 -2.46
C PHE A 114 3.24 16.31 -2.97
N HIS A 115 4.46 16.74 -3.27
CA HIS A 115 4.71 18.01 -3.97
C HIS A 115 4.60 17.85 -5.50
N VAL A 116 4.65 16.63 -6.01
CA VAL A 116 4.66 16.32 -7.45
C VAL A 116 3.27 15.88 -7.94
N LEU A 117 2.57 15.03 -7.19
CA LEU A 117 1.29 14.43 -7.56
C LEU A 117 0.20 14.78 -6.57
N ASP A 118 -0.94 15.26 -7.03
CA ASP A 118 -2.08 15.56 -6.16
C ASP A 118 -3.00 14.34 -5.97
N PHE A 119 -3.01 13.75 -4.78
CA PHE A 119 -3.89 12.68 -4.31
C PHE A 119 -5.03 13.17 -3.39
N SER A 120 -5.29 14.48 -3.31
CA SER A 120 -6.20 15.04 -2.28
C SER A 120 -7.58 14.38 -2.30
N ASN A 121 -8.13 14.12 -3.48
CA ASN A 121 -9.43 13.46 -3.61
C ASN A 121 -9.39 11.98 -3.18
N GLU A 122 -8.36 11.25 -3.56
CA GLU A 122 -8.21 9.84 -3.20
C GLU A 122 -7.97 9.65 -1.70
N LEU A 123 -7.24 10.57 -1.07
CA LEU A 123 -7.00 10.58 0.38
C LEU A 123 -8.28 10.96 1.16
N GLN A 124 -8.99 12.02 0.76
CA GLN A 124 -10.23 12.45 1.41
C GLN A 124 -11.31 11.37 1.38
N ASN A 125 -11.44 10.68 0.25
CA ASN A 125 -12.41 9.59 0.10
C ASN A 125 -11.90 8.24 0.63
N SER A 126 -10.74 8.23 1.29
CA SER A 126 -10.08 7.02 1.80
C SER A 126 -9.83 5.94 0.75
N ARG A 127 -9.85 6.29 -0.55
CA ARG A 127 -9.56 5.35 -1.64
C ARG A 127 -8.08 5.00 -1.69
N LEU A 128 -7.22 5.93 -1.28
CA LEU A 128 -5.81 5.69 -1.00
C LEU A 128 -5.58 5.87 0.50
N MET A 129 -5.07 4.84 1.16
CA MET A 129 -4.74 4.88 2.58
C MET A 129 -3.25 4.65 2.73
N ILE A 130 -2.56 5.55 3.41
CA ILE A 130 -1.12 5.48 3.61
C ILE A 130 -0.84 5.32 5.10
N LEU A 131 -0.05 4.30 5.43
CA LEU A 131 0.21 3.84 6.79
C LEU A 131 1.72 3.76 7.02
N GLN A 132 2.23 4.51 8.00
CA GLN A 132 3.63 4.44 8.39
C GLN A 132 3.88 3.16 9.19
N THR A 133 4.77 2.28 8.74
CA THR A 133 4.92 0.95 9.37
C THR A 133 5.35 1.01 10.83
N SER A 134 6.19 1.99 11.19
CA SER A 134 6.66 2.19 12.56
C SER A 134 5.59 2.70 13.54
N SER A 135 4.44 3.18 13.05
CA SER A 135 3.36 3.68 13.91
C SER A 135 2.24 2.65 14.16
N LEU A 136 2.36 1.43 13.62
CA LEU A 136 1.29 0.43 13.69
C LEU A 136 1.47 -0.49 14.89
N ASP A 137 0.52 -0.45 15.81
CA ASP A 137 0.46 -1.30 16.98
C ASP A 137 -0.54 -2.45 16.82
N ILE A 138 -0.64 -3.29 17.87
CA ILE A 138 -1.51 -4.47 17.87
C ILE A 138 -2.99 -4.07 17.77
N GLU A 139 -3.38 -2.95 18.40
CA GLU A 139 -4.75 -2.45 18.36
C GLU A 139 -5.14 -2.03 16.95
N PHE A 140 -4.24 -1.34 16.23
CA PHE A 140 -4.43 -1.01 14.83
C PHE A 140 -4.73 -2.26 14.00
N PHE A 141 -3.90 -3.30 14.08
CA PHE A 141 -4.11 -4.51 13.26
C PHE A 141 -5.43 -5.21 13.57
N SER A 142 -5.80 -5.31 14.85
CA SER A 142 -7.07 -5.89 15.27
C SER A 142 -8.26 -5.12 14.70
N ASN A 143 -8.26 -3.79 14.85
CA ASN A 143 -9.35 -2.92 14.38
C ASN A 143 -9.42 -2.90 12.86
N PHE A 144 -8.28 -2.72 12.19
CA PHE A 144 -8.16 -2.69 10.75
C PHE A 144 -8.67 -3.98 10.12
N CYS A 145 -8.17 -5.14 10.57
CA CYS A 145 -8.53 -6.43 9.99
C CYS A 145 -9.98 -6.85 10.29
N SER A 146 -10.60 -6.29 11.34
CA SER A 146 -12.01 -6.56 11.70
C SER A 146 -13.00 -5.66 10.97
N SER A 147 -12.54 -4.52 10.48
CA SER A 147 -13.41 -3.52 9.86
C SER A 147 -13.78 -3.89 8.41
N LYS A 148 -14.99 -3.49 7.98
CA LYS A 148 -15.38 -3.57 6.57
C LYS A 148 -14.72 -2.42 5.78
N PRO A 149 -14.30 -2.65 4.53
CA PRO A 149 -14.44 -3.90 3.76
C PRO A 149 -13.26 -4.89 3.94
N PHE A 150 -12.22 -4.53 4.69
CA PHE A 150 -11.00 -5.35 4.84
C PHE A 150 -11.28 -6.77 5.32
N PHE A 151 -12.16 -6.93 6.32
CA PHE A 151 -12.57 -8.26 6.77
C PHE A 151 -13.27 -9.07 5.65
N GLN A 152 -14.18 -8.44 4.88
CA GLN A 152 -14.96 -9.12 3.84
C GLN A 152 -14.06 -9.69 2.73
N PHE A 153 -12.98 -8.99 2.41
CA PHE A 153 -12.02 -9.39 1.38
C PHE A 153 -10.72 -9.97 1.95
N SER A 154 -10.70 -10.33 3.23
CA SER A 154 -9.51 -10.86 3.92
C SER A 154 -8.98 -12.15 3.29
N ARG A 155 -9.83 -12.99 2.67
CA ARG A 155 -9.44 -14.26 2.05
C ARG A 155 -8.59 -14.10 0.79
N ILE A 156 -8.62 -12.93 0.16
CA ILE A 156 -7.85 -12.61 -1.05
C ILE A 156 -6.67 -11.68 -0.76
N TYR A 157 -6.33 -11.51 0.53
CA TYR A 157 -5.19 -10.72 0.96
C TYR A 157 -3.87 -11.27 0.40
N PHE A 158 -3.08 -10.37 -0.17
CA PHE A 158 -1.64 -10.53 -0.41
C PHE A 158 -0.99 -9.15 -0.30
N LEU A 159 0.28 -9.10 0.10
CA LEU A 159 1.06 -7.86 0.19
C LEU A 159 2.02 -7.79 -0.99
N GLU A 160 1.75 -6.86 -1.91
CA GLU A 160 2.61 -6.61 -3.07
C GLU A 160 3.81 -5.74 -2.68
N LEU A 161 5.01 -6.09 -3.14
CA LEU A 161 6.18 -5.22 -2.97
C LEU A 161 6.25 -4.24 -4.14
N MET A 162 6.28 -2.93 -3.85
CA MET A 162 6.20 -1.90 -4.90
C MET A 162 7.38 -1.92 -5.88
N SER A 163 8.59 -2.14 -5.38
CA SER A 163 9.79 -2.24 -6.20
C SER A 163 10.93 -2.89 -5.43
N HIS A 164 11.97 -3.30 -6.15
CA HIS A 164 13.17 -3.89 -5.56
C HIS A 164 13.90 -2.97 -4.57
N TYR A 165 13.73 -1.64 -4.67
CA TYR A 165 14.30 -0.71 -3.69
C TYR A 165 13.91 -1.05 -2.25
N TYR A 166 12.67 -1.52 -2.06
CA TYR A 166 12.11 -1.83 -0.74
C TYR A 166 12.63 -3.13 -0.14
N GLU A 167 13.32 -3.99 -0.89
CA GLU A 167 13.88 -5.26 -0.37
C GLU A 167 14.84 -5.04 0.81
N ARG A 168 15.49 -3.88 0.89
CA ARG A 168 16.31 -3.46 2.04
C ARG A 168 15.57 -3.46 3.37
N PHE A 169 14.23 -3.40 3.34
CA PHE A 169 13.37 -3.42 4.52
C PHE A 169 12.78 -4.81 4.80
N HIS A 170 13.46 -5.87 4.36
CA HIS A 170 13.02 -7.27 4.44
C HIS A 170 12.36 -7.66 5.78
N GLU A 171 13.01 -7.39 6.91
CA GLU A 171 12.48 -7.74 8.24
C GLU A 171 11.16 -7.00 8.56
N ASP A 172 11.03 -5.75 8.12
CA ASP A 172 9.81 -4.95 8.30
C ASP A 172 8.67 -5.49 7.45
N ILE A 173 8.97 -5.86 6.20
CA ILE A 173 8.02 -6.47 5.26
C ILE A 173 7.50 -7.80 5.80
N LEU A 174 8.41 -8.69 6.22
CA LEU A 174 8.04 -9.99 6.78
C LEU A 174 7.23 -9.83 8.07
N GLY A 175 7.68 -8.96 8.97
CA GLY A 175 6.99 -8.68 10.23
C GLY A 175 5.58 -8.14 10.02
N LEU A 176 5.42 -7.16 9.11
CA LEU A 176 4.13 -6.60 8.74
C LEU A 176 3.21 -7.65 8.13
N ASN A 177 3.71 -8.39 7.12
CA ASN A 177 2.91 -9.39 6.42
C ASN A 177 2.43 -10.49 7.38
N LYS A 178 3.31 -10.94 8.29
CA LYS A 178 2.96 -11.91 9.32
C LYS A 178 1.85 -11.39 10.23
N LYS A 179 1.96 -10.16 10.74
CA LYS A 179 0.94 -9.54 11.60
C LYS A 179 -0.41 -9.44 10.89
N LEU A 180 -0.44 -8.99 9.64
CA LEU A 180 -1.69 -8.89 8.85
C LEU A 180 -2.30 -10.27 8.60
N ALA A 181 -1.50 -11.23 8.13
CA ALA A 181 -1.97 -12.58 7.84
C ALA A 181 -2.51 -13.29 9.11
N GLU A 182 -1.82 -13.16 10.25
CA GLU A 182 -2.27 -13.73 11.53
C GLU A 182 -3.56 -13.07 12.02
N ASN A 183 -3.68 -11.74 11.95
CA ASN A 183 -4.90 -11.05 12.39
C ASN A 183 -6.09 -11.40 11.49
N PHE A 184 -5.94 -11.37 10.16
CA PHE A 184 -6.99 -11.82 9.25
C PHE A 184 -7.40 -13.26 9.53
N LYS A 185 -6.44 -14.18 9.69
CA LYS A 185 -6.72 -15.58 10.03
C LYS A 185 -7.51 -15.70 11.33
N ASN A 186 -7.10 -15.00 12.38
CA ASN A 186 -7.76 -15.06 13.69
C ASN A 186 -9.20 -14.56 13.64
N ILE A 187 -9.46 -13.47 12.91
CA ILE A 187 -10.80 -12.90 12.78
C ILE A 187 -11.69 -13.79 11.91
N ILE A 188 -11.16 -14.37 10.83
CA ILE A 188 -11.88 -15.36 10.01
C ILE A 188 -12.27 -16.57 10.87
N LEU A 189 -11.36 -17.10 11.69
CA LEU A 189 -11.66 -18.25 12.56
C LEU A 189 -12.69 -17.91 13.63
N ARG A 190 -12.65 -16.69 14.18
CA ARG A 190 -13.61 -16.24 15.19
C ARG A 190 -15.02 -16.11 14.62
N ASN A 191 -15.16 -15.56 13.41
CA ASN A 191 -16.45 -15.37 12.76
C ASN A 191 -16.97 -16.66 12.10
N GLY A 192 -16.11 -17.49 11.50
CA GLY A 192 -16.52 -18.78 10.94
C GLY A 192 -16.94 -19.82 11.98
N ASN A 193 -16.52 -19.65 13.24
CA ASN A 193 -17.00 -20.42 14.38
C ASN A 193 -18.12 -19.70 15.16
N ASP A 194 -18.67 -18.61 14.63
CA ASP A 194 -19.78 -17.91 15.25
C ASP A 194 -21.06 -18.79 15.16
N PRO A 195 -21.72 -19.12 16.28
CA PRO A 195 -22.98 -19.86 16.27
C PRO A 195 -24.04 -19.24 15.36
N LEU A 196 -24.03 -17.92 15.15
CA LEU A 196 -24.95 -17.21 14.26
C LEU A 196 -24.68 -17.52 12.78
N ASP A 197 -23.41 -17.58 12.36
CA ASP A 197 -23.00 -18.02 11.02
C ASP A 197 -23.29 -19.52 10.83
N ALA A 198 -23.08 -20.34 11.88
CA ALA A 198 -23.42 -21.76 11.85
C ALA A 198 -24.94 -21.99 11.69
N LEU A 199 -25.77 -21.21 12.39
CA LEU A 199 -27.23 -21.22 12.25
C LEU A 199 -27.67 -20.76 10.86
N GLN A 200 -27.08 -19.70 10.33
CA GLN A 200 -27.39 -19.21 8.97
C GLN A 200 -26.99 -20.23 7.88
N GLY A 201 -25.87 -20.93 8.07
CA GLY A 201 -25.46 -22.04 7.21
C GLY A 201 -26.42 -23.24 7.27
N ILE A 202 -26.93 -23.58 8.45
CA ILE A 202 -27.94 -24.64 8.63
C ILE A 202 -29.27 -24.23 7.98
N GLU A 203 -29.73 -22.98 8.14
CA GLU A 203 -30.94 -22.50 7.48
C GLU A 203 -30.81 -22.58 5.95
N GLN A 204 -29.71 -22.12 5.37
CA GLN A 204 -29.49 -22.21 3.92
C GLN A 204 -29.38 -23.66 3.41
N PHE A 205 -28.98 -24.61 4.25
CA PHE A 205 -28.96 -26.04 3.93
C PHE A 205 -30.36 -26.68 4.01
N VAL A 206 -31.23 -26.21 4.90
CA VAL A 206 -32.59 -26.75 5.08
C VAL A 206 -33.59 -26.19 4.06
N TYR A 207 -33.36 -25.00 3.52
CA TYR A 207 -34.21 -24.36 2.51
C TYR A 207 -33.82 -24.67 1.05
N ASN A 208 -32.76 -25.45 0.81
CA ASN A 208 -32.40 -26.03 -0.50
C ASN A 208 -32.75 -27.52 -0.54
#